data_AF-A0A1Y4LLJ5-F1
#
_entry.id   AF-A0A1Y4LLJ5-F1
#
_cell.length_a   1.000
_cell.length_b   1.000
_cell.length_c   1.000
_cell.angle_alpha   90.00
_cell.angle_beta   90.00
_cell.angle_gamma   90.00
#
_symmetry.space_group_name_H-M   'P 1'
#
loop_
_entity.id
_entity.type
_entity.pdbx_description
1 polymer ?
#
loop_
_entity_poly.entity_id
_entity_poly.type
_entity_poly.pdbx_seq_one_letter_code
_entity_poly.pdbx_strand_id
1 'polypeptide(L)'
;MTLYEELIEKYHNDELIDYFLGKRKRYLNNVKPRYLHKLIQSNLLEKDLERTTRISYNSYEYYAKTMFDLGDFEEKYQSKSKEYKETFLEEIDVRLKTLVLNQVTYKLKMNLRKKYQGTS
;
A
#
# COMPACT_ATOMS: atom_id res chain seq x y z
N MET A 1 -16.67 -16.89 -8.05
CA MET A 1 -15.69 -15.85 -7.71
C MET A 1 -15.87 -15.53 -6.24
N THR A 2 -14.81 -15.65 -5.45
CA THR A 2 -14.79 -15.28 -4.03
C THR A 2 -14.71 -13.76 -3.89
N LEU A 3 -15.05 -13.22 -2.71
CA LEU A 3 -14.89 -11.79 -2.43
C LEU A 3 -13.42 -11.33 -2.55
N TYR A 4 -12.50 -12.23 -2.23
CA TYR A 4 -11.07 -12.03 -2.40
C TYR A 4 -10.69 -11.92 -3.88
N GLU A 5 -11.21 -12.81 -4.73
CA GLU A 5 -11.00 -12.78 -6.18
C GLU A 5 -11.60 -11.52 -6.81
N GLU A 6 -12.79 -11.07 -6.38
CA GLU A 6 -13.39 -9.81 -6.83
C GLU A 6 -12.53 -8.59 -6.47
N LEU A 7 -11.96 -8.58 -5.26
CA LEU A 7 -11.11 -7.48 -4.82
C LEU A 7 -9.75 -7.49 -5.53
N ILE A 8 -9.18 -8.68 -5.76
CA ILE A 8 -7.99 -8.81 -6.60
C ILE A 8 -8.30 -8.34 -8.01
N GLU A 9 -9.30 -8.88 -8.69
CA GLU A 9 -9.59 -8.52 -10.09
C GLU A 9 -9.89 -7.02 -10.27
N LYS A 10 -10.58 -6.39 -9.31
CA LYS A 10 -10.84 -4.94 -9.31
C LYS A 10 -9.57 -4.09 -9.19
N TYR A 11 -8.51 -4.58 -8.54
CA TYR A 11 -7.36 -3.75 -8.14
C TYR A 11 -5.98 -4.31 -8.50
N HIS A 12 -5.90 -5.48 -9.13
CA HIS A 12 -4.68 -6.17 -9.57
C HIS A 12 -4.20 -5.61 -10.92
N ASN A 13 -4.22 -4.29 -11.07
CA ASN A 13 -3.85 -3.57 -12.29
C ASN A 13 -2.97 -2.36 -11.97
N ASP A 14 -2.37 -1.80 -13.03
CA ASP A 14 -1.48 -0.63 -13.01
C ASP A 14 -1.98 0.52 -12.14
N GLU A 15 -3.29 0.69 -11.97
CA GLU A 15 -3.90 1.70 -11.10
C GLU A 15 -3.44 1.64 -9.64
N LEU A 16 -3.25 0.46 -9.06
CA LEU A 16 -2.79 0.31 -7.68
C LEU A 16 -1.30 0.65 -7.54
N ILE A 17 -0.50 0.26 -8.53
CA ILE A 17 0.91 0.61 -8.65
C ILE A 17 1.05 2.12 -8.81
N ASP A 18 0.27 2.73 -9.71
CA ASP A 18 0.21 4.17 -9.96
C ASP A 18 -0.24 4.95 -8.73
N TYR A 19 -1.21 4.43 -7.97
CA TYR A 19 -1.62 5.01 -6.70
C TYR A 19 -0.44 5.10 -5.73
N PHE A 20 0.27 3.99 -5.50
CA PHE A 20 1.40 3.97 -4.56
C PHE A 20 2.57 4.82 -5.06
N LEU A 21 2.87 4.78 -6.36
CA LEU A 21 3.87 5.60 -7.00
C LEU A 21 3.54 7.10 -6.86
N GLY A 22 2.31 7.48 -7.19
CA GLY A 22 1.81 8.85 -7.08
C GLY A 22 1.85 9.37 -5.63
N LYS A 23 1.45 8.54 -4.67
CA LYS A 23 1.56 8.87 -3.23
C LYS A 23 3.01 9.07 -2.81
N ARG A 24 3.94 8.22 -3.25
CA ARG A 24 5.36 8.38 -2.94
C ARG A 24 5.92 9.66 -3.53
N LYS A 25 5.62 9.98 -4.80
CA LYS A 25 6.01 11.24 -5.44
C LYS A 25 5.52 12.46 -4.66
N ARG A 26 4.21 12.49 -4.30
CA ARG A 26 3.63 13.58 -3.49
C ARG A 26 4.29 13.72 -2.12
N TYR A 27 4.58 12.62 -1.45
CA TYR A 27 5.27 12.63 -0.16
C TYR A 27 6.69 13.21 -0.27
N LEU A 28 7.45 12.79 -1.28
CA LEU A 28 8.80 13.30 -1.53
C LEU A 28 8.78 14.81 -1.83
N ASN A 29 7.84 15.27 -2.65
CA ASN A 29 7.69 16.68 -3.01
C ASN A 29 7.26 17.54 -1.81
N ASN A 30 6.20 17.14 -1.10
CA ASN A 30 5.51 18.02 -0.16
C ASN A 30 6.00 17.86 1.29
N VAL A 31 6.41 16.64 1.68
CA VAL A 31 6.72 16.30 3.07
C VAL A 31 8.23 16.14 3.30
N LYS A 32 8.97 15.67 2.28
CA LYS A 32 10.42 15.38 2.39
C LYS A 32 11.26 15.98 1.24
N PRO A 33 11.14 17.28 0.93
CA PRO A 33 11.84 17.90 -0.20
C PRO A 33 13.37 17.79 -0.10
N ARG A 34 13.94 17.88 1.11
CA ARG A 34 15.39 17.68 1.32
C ARG A 34 15.85 16.26 1.00
N TYR A 35 15.02 15.26 1.28
CA TYR A 35 15.34 13.87 0.96
C TYR A 35 15.21 13.61 -0.54
N LEU A 36 14.18 14.17 -1.18
CA LEU A 36 14.05 14.16 -2.64
C LEU A 36 15.31 14.74 -3.31
N HIS A 37 15.79 15.89 -2.84
CA HIS A 37 17.01 16.50 -3.39
C HIS A 37 18.22 15.56 -3.27
N LYS A 38 18.40 14.89 -2.13
CA LYS A 38 19.47 13.90 -1.94
C LYS A 38 19.33 12.69 -2.88
N LEU A 39 18.10 12.19 -3.08
CA LEU A 39 17.84 11.09 -4.00
C LEU A 39 18.20 11.47 -5.45
N ILE A 40 17.86 12.69 -5.86
CA ILE A 40 18.22 13.22 -7.19
C ILE A 40 19.75 13.36 -7.32
N GLN A 41 20.41 14.02 -6.36
CA GLN A 41 21.87 14.18 -6.36
C GLN A 41 22.63 12.86 -6.39
N SER A 42 22.08 11.82 -5.75
CA SER A 42 22.71 10.50 -5.68
C SER A 42 22.31 9.57 -6.84
N ASN A 43 21.49 10.03 -7.78
CA ASN A 43 20.89 9.21 -8.84
C ASN A 43 20.17 7.94 -8.33
N LEU A 44 19.45 8.07 -7.21
CA LEU A 44 18.74 6.98 -6.54
C LEU A 44 17.21 7.13 -6.56
N LEU A 45 16.69 8.19 -7.19
CA LEU A 45 15.27 8.49 -7.16
C LEU A 45 14.42 7.36 -7.75
N GLU A 46 14.78 6.87 -8.94
CA GLU A 46 14.06 5.80 -9.61
C GLU A 46 14.00 4.53 -8.75
N LYS A 47 15.15 4.11 -8.22
CA LYS A 47 15.26 2.94 -7.33
C LYS A 47 14.45 3.09 -6.04
N ASP A 48 14.36 4.31 -5.47
CA ASP A 48 13.52 4.57 -4.29
C ASP A 48 12.04 4.45 -4.61
N LEU A 49 11.61 5.02 -5.75
CA LEU A 49 10.23 4.96 -6.21
C LEU A 49 9.82 3.50 -6.47
N GLU A 50 10.59 2.77 -7.27
CA GLU A 50 10.32 1.36 -7.60
C GLU A 50 10.25 0.51 -6.34
N ARG A 51 11.28 0.57 -5.48
CA ARG A 51 11.34 -0.23 -4.26
C ARG A 51 10.19 0.08 -3.31
N THR A 52 9.89 1.36 -3.11
CA THR A 52 8.83 1.75 -2.17
C THR A 52 7.47 1.33 -2.69
N THR A 53 7.19 1.56 -3.96
CA THR A 53 5.94 1.13 -4.61
C THR A 53 5.77 -0.38 -4.53
N ARG A 54 6.81 -1.16 -4.84
CA ARG A 54 6.77 -2.63 -4.75
C ARG A 54 6.51 -3.12 -3.33
N ILE A 55 7.18 -2.55 -2.33
CA ILE A 55 6.95 -2.93 -0.92
C ILE A 55 5.51 -2.60 -0.50
N SER A 56 4.98 -1.45 -0.91
CA SER A 56 3.60 -1.06 -0.65
C SER A 56 2.62 -2.03 -1.31
N TYR A 57 2.82 -2.35 -2.59
CA TYR A 57 2.00 -3.30 -3.33
C TYR A 57 1.99 -4.69 -2.67
N ASN A 58 3.15 -5.27 -2.39
CA ASN A 58 3.24 -6.58 -1.72
C ASN A 58 2.59 -6.57 -0.34
N SER A 59 2.69 -5.45 0.40
CA SER A 59 2.03 -5.32 1.70
C SER A 59 0.51 -5.25 1.54
N TYR A 60 0.01 -4.59 0.49
CA TYR A 60 -1.42 -4.54 0.19
C TYR A 60 -1.96 -5.94 -0.07
N GLU A 61 -1.33 -6.70 -0.96
CA GLU A 61 -1.75 -8.07 -1.26
C GLU A 61 -1.75 -8.95 0.00
N TYR A 62 -0.69 -8.87 0.80
CA TYR A 62 -0.58 -9.61 2.05
C TYR A 62 -1.71 -9.26 3.04
N TYR A 63 -1.97 -7.97 3.27
CA TYR A 63 -3.01 -7.54 4.22
C TYR A 63 -4.42 -7.81 3.70
N ALA A 64 -4.66 -7.61 2.40
CA ALA A 64 -5.92 -7.95 1.76
C ALA A 64 -6.21 -9.44 1.97
N LYS A 65 -5.27 -10.31 1.56
CA LYS A 65 -5.38 -11.76 1.74
C LYS A 65 -5.64 -12.14 3.20
N THR A 66 -4.84 -11.63 4.12
CA THR A 66 -4.98 -11.92 5.56
C THR A 66 -6.34 -11.49 6.12
N MET A 67 -6.87 -10.33 5.67
CA MET A 67 -8.17 -9.82 6.11
C MET A 67 -9.32 -10.72 5.66
N PHE A 68 -9.24 -11.28 4.45
CA PHE A 68 -10.25 -12.21 3.92
C PHE A 68 -10.08 -13.63 4.45
N ASP A 69 -8.86 -14.14 4.58
CA ASP A 69 -8.58 -15.48 5.11
C ASP A 69 -8.95 -15.60 6.62
N LEU A 70 -8.86 -14.51 7.38
CA LEU A 70 -9.13 -14.50 8.84
C LEU A 70 -10.53 -14.02 9.23
N GLY A 71 -11.33 -13.52 8.28
CA GLY A 71 -12.67 -13.02 8.58
C GLY A 71 -13.74 -13.91 7.98
N ASP A 72 -14.82 -14.17 8.74
CA ASP A 72 -16.11 -14.66 8.23
C ASP A 72 -16.79 -13.64 7.27
N PHE A 73 -16.00 -12.96 6.44
CA PHE A 73 -16.45 -11.93 5.53
C PHE A 73 -17.31 -12.52 4.44
N GLU A 74 -16.94 -13.68 3.92
CA GLU A 74 -17.62 -14.28 2.78
C GLU A 74 -19.08 -14.65 3.11
N GLU A 75 -19.33 -15.27 4.27
CA GLU A 75 -20.69 -15.59 4.74
C GLU A 75 -21.53 -14.33 5.00
N LYS A 76 -20.96 -13.30 5.64
CA LYS A 76 -21.67 -12.04 5.95
C LYS A 76 -21.94 -11.18 4.72
N TYR A 77 -21.17 -11.39 3.65
CA TYR A 77 -21.24 -10.64 2.41
C TYR A 77 -22.26 -11.22 1.43
N GLN A 78 -22.41 -12.55 1.36
CA GLN A 78 -23.25 -13.21 0.35
C GLN A 78 -24.70 -12.66 0.32
N SER A 79 -25.30 -12.45 1.50
CA SER A 79 -26.70 -12.03 1.67
C SER A 79 -26.99 -10.53 1.43
N LYS A 80 -25.98 -9.72 1.12
CA LYS A 80 -26.13 -8.26 0.95
C LYS A 80 -26.44 -7.85 -0.50
N SER A 81 -27.05 -6.67 -0.65
CA SER A 81 -27.32 -6.06 -1.96
C SER A 81 -26.03 -5.69 -2.69
N LYS A 82 -26.09 -5.61 -4.02
CA LYS A 82 -24.95 -5.24 -4.87
C LYS A 82 -24.37 -3.86 -4.53
N GLU A 83 -25.22 -2.88 -4.27
CA GLU A 83 -24.81 -1.50 -3.93
C GLU A 83 -24.04 -1.44 -2.59
N TYR A 84 -24.52 -2.18 -1.58
CA TYR A 84 -23.82 -2.30 -0.30
C TYR A 84 -22.44 -2.96 -0.48
N LYS A 85 -22.41 -4.03 -1.27
CA LYS A 85 -21.20 -4.78 -1.61
C LYS A 85 -20.14 -3.91 -2.28
N GLU A 86 -20.53 -3.08 -3.24
CA GLU A 86 -19.64 -2.13 -3.93
C GLU A 86 -19.11 -1.05 -3.00
N THR A 87 -19.99 -0.42 -2.21
CA THR A 87 -19.61 0.63 -1.24
C THR A 87 -18.64 0.08 -0.19
N PHE A 88 -18.92 -1.10 0.33
CA PHE A 88 -18.10 -1.75 1.34
C PHE A 88 -16.71 -2.14 0.82
N LEU A 89 -16.63 -2.62 -0.42
CA LEU A 89 -15.37 -2.91 -1.10
C LEU A 89 -14.50 -1.65 -1.24
N GLU A 90 -15.11 -0.51 -1.59
CA GLU A 90 -14.39 0.76 -1.67
C GLU A 90 -13.87 1.24 -0.32
N GLU A 91 -14.68 1.10 0.75
CA GLU A 91 -14.24 1.44 2.10
C GLU A 91 -13.05 0.57 2.56
N ILE A 92 -13.10 -0.74 2.30
CA ILE A 92 -12.00 -1.66 2.59
C ILE A 92 -10.74 -1.24 1.83
N ASP A 93 -10.87 -0.95 0.54
CA ASP A 93 -9.74 -0.58 -0.30
C ASP A 93 -9.04 0.69 0.21
N VAL A 94 -9.81 1.72 0.56
CA VAL A 94 -9.27 2.96 1.15
C VAL A 94 -8.53 2.67 2.47
N ARG A 95 -9.12 1.83 3.33
CA ARG A 95 -8.51 1.45 4.62
C ARG A 95 -7.22 0.66 4.43
N LEU A 96 -7.21 -0.32 3.51
CA LEU A 96 -6.04 -1.14 3.19
C LEU A 96 -4.89 -0.28 2.64
N LYS A 97 -5.17 0.56 1.63
CA LYS A 97 -4.18 1.49 1.07
C LYS A 97 -3.57 2.39 2.16
N THR A 98 -4.39 2.87 3.08
CA THR A 98 -3.94 3.72 4.20
C THR A 98 -3.08 2.95 5.21
N LEU A 99 -3.51 1.75 5.62
CA LEU A 99 -2.77 0.88 6.53
C LEU A 99 -1.37 0.54 5.98
N VAL A 100 -1.32 0.14 4.70
CA VAL A 100 -0.08 -0.18 3.98
C VAL A 100 0.88 0.99 3.98
N LEU A 101 0.41 2.19 3.61
CA LEU A 101 1.26 3.38 3.56
C LEU A 101 1.83 3.72 4.95
N ASN A 102 1.02 3.58 6.01
CA ASN A 102 1.46 3.79 7.38
C ASN A 102 2.52 2.78 7.81
N GLN A 103 2.33 1.49 7.53
CA GLN A 103 3.26 0.41 7.87
C GLN A 103 4.59 0.52 7.11
N VAL A 104 4.55 0.77 5.81
CA VAL A 104 5.77 0.98 5.00
C VAL A 104 6.54 2.19 5.51
N THR A 105 5.86 3.29 5.79
CA THR A 105 6.47 4.49 6.37
C THR A 105 7.11 4.20 7.72
N TYR A 106 6.45 3.43 8.58
CA TYR A 106 6.99 3.03 9.88
C TYR A 106 8.23 2.15 9.74
N LYS A 107 8.18 1.08 8.92
CA LYS A 107 9.33 0.20 8.66
C LYS A 107 10.54 0.97 8.10
N LEU A 108 10.32 1.88 7.16
CA LEU A 108 11.40 2.73 6.63
C LEU A 108 12.02 3.60 7.71
N LYS A 109 11.20 4.22 8.58
CA LYS A 109 11.70 5.00 9.73
C LYS A 109 12.54 4.14 10.68
N MET A 110 12.10 2.91 10.97
CA MET A 110 12.84 2.00 11.84
C MET A 110 14.17 1.56 11.22
N ASN A 111 14.18 1.19 9.94
CA ASN A 111 15.41 0.79 9.24
C ASN A 111 16.42 1.94 9.18
N LEU A 112 15.95 3.18 8.95
CA LEU A 112 16.81 4.36 8.99
C LEU A 112 17.41 4.56 10.39
N ARG A 113 16.60 4.46 11.45
CA ARG A 113 17.09 4.58 12.83
C ARG A 113 18.16 3.53 13.16
N LYS A 114 17.93 2.26 12.81
CA LYS A 114 18.92 1.18 12.99
C LYS A 114 20.22 1.48 12.24
N LYS A 115 20.14 1.95 11.00
CA LYS A 115 21.30 2.34 10.20
C LYS A 115 22.09 3.50 10.83
N TYR A 116 21.42 4.49 11.42
CA TYR A 116 22.08 5.61 12.10
C TYR A 116 22.65 5.24 13.48
N GLN A 117 22.15 4.18 14.12
CA GLN A 117 22.63 3.69 15.40
C GLN A 117 23.72 2.62 15.28
N GLY A 118 24.12 2.25 14.05
CA GLY A 118 25.19 1.26 13.82
C GLY A 118 24.82 -0.17 14.21
N THR A 119 23.54 -0.48 14.44
CA THR A 119 23.06 -1.80 14.89
C THR A 119 22.56 -2.68 13.76
N SER A 120 23.17 -2.57 12.57
CA SER A 120 22.84 -3.41 11.41
C SER A 120 23.57 -4.73 11.41
#